data_AF-A0A3P7H4S7-F1
#
_entry.id   AF-A0A3P7H4S7-F1
#
_cell.length_a   1.000
_cell.length_b   1.000
_cell.length_c   1.000
_cell.angle_alpha   90.00
_cell.angle_beta   90.00
_cell.angle_gamma   90.00
#
_symmetry.space_group_name_H-M   'P 1'
#
loop_
_entity.id
_entity.type
_entity.pdbx_description
1 polymer ?
#
loop_
_entity_poly.entity_id
_entity_poly.type
_entity_poly.pdbx_seq_one_letter_code
_entity_poly.pdbx_strand_id
1 'polypeptide(L)'
;MPRTLPDGSTIYDCSDLMGLTRKHGDEYERPNARFKYRCDNGVERIVACIGSERSGKALIKVGTTFTKDGFWHKCTHFPENETANYTEGELYQHSAEPECRVNDKRYHVGDDIRSGFFLMKCEENGYKIVVSKCSRDGRSYKEGERFKANHLNYECTRGLVEVTGMSATVFLLLN
;
A
#
# COMPACT_ATOMS: atom_id res chain seq x y z
N MET A 1 -47.53 5.45 -6.55
CA MET A 1 -48.92 5.89 -6.27
C MET A 1 -49.06 6.19 -4.79
N PRO A 2 -49.82 7.23 -4.39
CA PRO A 2 -50.01 7.57 -2.97
C PRO A 2 -50.92 6.54 -2.29
N ARG A 3 -50.52 6.10 -1.09
CA ARG A 3 -51.32 5.28 -0.18
C ARG A 3 -51.34 5.95 1.19
N THR A 4 -52.51 6.06 1.79
CA THR A 4 -52.66 6.60 3.14
C THR A 4 -52.54 5.47 4.15
N LEU A 5 -51.64 5.61 5.12
CA LEU A 5 -51.47 4.70 6.23
C LEU A 5 -52.53 4.95 7.32
N PRO A 6 -52.79 3.97 8.22
CA PRO A 6 -53.78 4.11 9.29
C PRO A 6 -53.50 5.26 10.28
N ASP A 7 -52.25 5.71 10.36
CA ASP A 7 -51.82 6.86 11.17
C ASP A 7 -52.04 8.22 10.48
N GLY A 8 -52.62 8.23 9.27
CA GLY A 8 -52.87 9.43 8.47
C GLY A 8 -51.70 9.90 7.62
N SER A 9 -50.52 9.25 7.71
CA SER A 9 -49.38 9.57 6.86
C SER A 9 -49.61 9.07 5.42
N THR A 10 -49.00 9.73 4.43
CA THR A 10 -49.08 9.34 3.02
C THR A 10 -47.74 8.79 2.55
N ILE A 11 -47.76 7.57 2.01
CA ILE A 11 -46.59 6.91 1.42
C ILE A 11 -46.74 6.79 -0.10
N TYR A 12 -45.63 6.81 -0.82
CA TYR A 12 -45.59 6.71 -2.27
C TYR A 12 -44.89 5.44 -2.72
N ASP A 13 -45.55 4.68 -3.59
CA ASP A 13 -44.94 3.58 -4.33
C ASP A 13 -44.11 4.13 -5.51
N CYS A 14 -43.00 3.45 -5.83
CA CYS A 14 -42.07 3.83 -6.88
C CYS A 14 -42.44 3.20 -8.22
N SER A 15 -42.12 3.88 -9.31
CA SER A 15 -42.13 3.30 -10.66
C SER A 15 -40.69 3.08 -11.09
N ASP A 16 -40.29 1.82 -11.32
CA ASP A 16 -38.93 1.51 -11.74
C ASP A 16 -38.73 1.77 -13.25
N LEU A 17 -37.48 1.77 -13.73
CA LEU A 17 -37.17 1.98 -15.16
C LEU A 17 -37.73 0.88 -16.08
N MET A 18 -38.24 -0.22 -15.52
CA MET A 18 -38.95 -1.26 -16.29
C MET A 18 -40.46 -1.04 -16.35
N GLY A 19 -40.96 0.05 -15.76
CA GLY A 19 -42.37 0.36 -15.67
C GLY A 19 -43.12 -0.45 -14.61
N LEU A 20 -42.42 -1.17 -13.74
CA LEU A 20 -43.04 -1.93 -12.66
C LEU A 20 -43.25 -1.03 -11.44
N THR A 21 -44.43 -1.17 -10.82
CA THR A 21 -44.73 -0.49 -9.56
C THR A 21 -44.16 -1.28 -8.40
N ARG A 22 -43.38 -0.62 -7.54
CA ARG A 22 -42.72 -1.17 -6.36
C ARG A 22 -43.29 -0.50 -5.13
N LYS A 23 -43.79 -1.27 -4.17
CA LYS A 23 -44.38 -0.70 -2.95
C LYS A 23 -43.30 -0.01 -2.13
N HIS A 24 -43.66 1.05 -1.42
CA HIS A 24 -42.78 1.61 -0.40
C HIS A 24 -42.27 0.49 0.53
N GLY A 25 -40.95 0.43 0.70
CA GLY A 25 -40.24 -0.60 1.48
C GLY A 25 -39.80 -1.83 0.68
N ASP A 26 -40.31 -2.03 -0.55
CA ASP A 26 -39.90 -3.16 -1.37
C ASP A 26 -38.42 -3.04 -1.74
N GLU A 27 -37.68 -4.13 -1.55
CA GLU A 27 -36.35 -4.32 -2.09
C GLU A 27 -36.38 -5.22 -3.31
N TYR A 28 -35.66 -4.85 -4.36
CA TYR A 28 -35.67 -5.58 -5.62
C TYR A 28 -34.37 -5.40 -6.39
N GLU A 29 -34.11 -6.36 -7.26
CA GLU A 29 -33.08 -6.32 -8.28
C GLU A 29 -33.76 -6.20 -9.64
N ARG A 30 -33.04 -5.65 -10.61
CA ARG A 30 -33.51 -5.61 -11.99
C ARG A 30 -32.72 -6.62 -12.82
N PRO A 31 -33.29 -7.15 -13.92
CA PRO A 31 -32.56 -8.00 -14.85
C PRO A 31 -31.26 -7.32 -15.30
N ASN A 32 -30.15 -8.07 -15.24
CA ASN A 32 -28.81 -7.59 -15.58
C ASN A 32 -28.30 -6.38 -14.77
N ALA A 33 -28.95 -6.05 -13.66
CA ALA A 33 -28.54 -4.92 -12.83
C ALA A 33 -27.36 -5.27 -11.92
N ARG A 34 -26.57 -4.23 -11.62
CA ARG A 34 -25.41 -4.31 -10.72
C ARG A 34 -25.73 -3.89 -9.29
N PHE A 35 -26.99 -3.61 -9.01
CA PHE A 35 -27.42 -2.98 -7.77
C PHE A 35 -28.72 -3.59 -7.26
N LYS A 36 -28.86 -3.59 -5.94
CA LYS A 36 -30.10 -3.83 -5.24
C LYS A 36 -30.71 -2.49 -4.86
N TYR A 37 -31.99 -2.34 -5.16
CA TYR A 37 -32.75 -1.12 -4.95
C TYR A 37 -33.75 -1.30 -3.80
N ARG A 38 -34.14 -0.20 -3.19
CA ARG A 38 -35.27 -0.11 -2.28
C ARG A 38 -36.16 1.07 -2.68
N CYS A 39 -37.46 0.85 -2.75
CA CYS A 39 -38.39 1.95 -2.89
C CYS A 39 -38.54 2.67 -1.55
N ASP A 40 -38.12 3.93 -1.51
CA ASP A 40 -38.21 4.81 -0.36
C ASP A 40 -39.09 6.01 -0.68
N ASN A 41 -40.39 5.79 -0.48
CA ASN A 41 -41.41 6.83 -0.54
C ASN A 41 -41.46 7.58 -1.88
N GLY A 42 -41.55 6.81 -2.98
CA GLY A 42 -41.57 7.33 -4.35
C GLY A 42 -40.19 7.55 -4.94
N VAL A 43 -39.12 7.42 -4.14
CA VAL A 43 -37.73 7.54 -4.61
C VAL A 43 -37.06 6.17 -4.56
N GLU A 44 -36.46 5.75 -5.67
CA GLU A 44 -35.66 4.53 -5.71
C GLU A 44 -34.25 4.80 -5.16
N ARG A 45 -33.83 4.05 -4.14
CA ARG A 45 -32.50 4.16 -3.55
C ARG A 45 -31.68 2.90 -3.80
N ILE A 46 -30.40 3.07 -4.10
CA ILE A 46 -29.45 1.95 -4.14
C ILE A 46 -29.10 1.59 -2.70
N VAL A 47 -29.34 0.33 -2.30
CA VAL A 47 -29.05 -0.16 -0.94
C VAL A 47 -27.85 -1.11 -0.90
N ALA A 48 -27.53 -1.73 -2.02
CA ALA A 48 -26.35 -2.59 -2.15
C ALA A 48 -25.86 -2.66 -3.60
N CYS A 49 -24.59 -3.01 -3.78
CA CYS A 49 -24.01 -3.44 -5.05
C CYS A 49 -24.03 -4.97 -5.12
N ILE A 50 -24.24 -5.51 -6.32
CA ILE A 50 -24.08 -6.94 -6.61
C ILE A 50 -22.66 -7.13 -7.11
N GLY A 51 -21.88 -7.92 -6.38
CA GLY A 51 -20.47 -8.14 -6.67
C GLY A 51 -20.21 -8.95 -7.95
N SER A 52 -18.95 -9.07 -8.33
CA SER A 52 -18.51 -9.84 -9.49
C SER A 52 -18.65 -11.36 -9.28
N GLU A 53 -18.37 -12.15 -10.32
CA GLU A 53 -18.27 -13.62 -10.20
C GLU A 53 -17.27 -14.04 -9.13
N ARG A 54 -16.17 -13.29 -8.96
CA ARG A 54 -15.16 -13.56 -7.91
C ARG A 54 -15.77 -13.53 -6.52
N SER A 55 -16.58 -12.52 -6.24
CA SER A 55 -17.32 -12.43 -4.98
C SER A 55 -18.40 -13.52 -4.84
N GLY A 56 -18.77 -14.21 -5.92
CA GLY A 56 -19.92 -15.09 -6.00
C GLY A 56 -21.24 -14.33 -6.05
N LYS A 57 -21.27 -13.17 -6.74
CA LYS A 57 -22.41 -12.23 -6.77
C LYS A 57 -22.87 -11.76 -5.38
N ALA A 58 -21.94 -11.56 -4.46
CA ALA A 58 -22.26 -11.15 -3.11
C ALA A 58 -23.01 -9.80 -3.07
N LEU A 59 -24.02 -9.68 -2.20
CA LEU A 59 -24.70 -8.42 -1.93
C LEU A 59 -23.91 -7.58 -0.94
N ILE A 60 -23.36 -6.46 -1.42
CA ILE A 60 -22.46 -5.59 -0.65
C ILE A 60 -23.21 -4.30 -0.35
N LYS A 61 -23.59 -4.10 0.91
CA LYS A 61 -24.34 -2.91 1.34
C LYS A 61 -23.57 -1.64 1.01
N VAL A 62 -24.30 -0.59 0.64
CA VAL A 62 -23.71 0.74 0.42
C VAL A 62 -22.89 1.16 1.65
N GLY A 63 -21.71 1.71 1.39
CA GLY A 63 -20.77 2.17 2.42
C GLY A 63 -19.94 1.04 3.07
N THR A 64 -20.17 -0.22 2.70
CA THR A 64 -19.45 -1.36 3.26
C THR A 64 -18.42 -1.94 2.29
N THR A 65 -17.45 -2.65 2.88
CA THR A 65 -16.46 -3.44 2.17
C THR A 65 -16.64 -4.90 2.58
N PHE A 66 -16.68 -5.78 1.60
CA PHE A 66 -16.71 -7.23 1.73
C PHE A 66 -15.38 -7.81 1.25
N THR A 67 -14.84 -8.80 1.94
CA THR A 67 -13.57 -9.45 1.55
C THR A 67 -13.78 -10.92 1.30
N LYS A 68 -13.25 -11.43 0.19
CA LYS A 68 -13.32 -12.85 -0.18
C LYS A 68 -12.11 -13.22 -1.02
N ASP A 69 -11.51 -14.37 -0.73
CA ASP A 69 -10.41 -14.96 -1.50
C ASP A 69 -9.24 -14.00 -1.74
N GLY A 70 -8.91 -13.15 -0.75
CA GLY A 70 -7.82 -12.18 -0.84
C GLY A 70 -8.14 -10.93 -1.66
N PHE A 71 -9.41 -10.69 -1.98
CA PHE A 71 -9.88 -9.46 -2.64
C PHE A 71 -10.83 -8.69 -1.74
N TRP A 72 -10.76 -7.36 -1.81
CA TRP A 72 -11.79 -6.49 -1.25
C TRP A 72 -12.77 -6.09 -2.35
N HIS A 73 -14.03 -5.92 -1.95
CA HIS A 73 -15.16 -5.55 -2.79
C HIS A 73 -15.94 -4.45 -2.08
N LYS A 74 -16.09 -3.27 -2.68
CA LYS A 74 -16.67 -2.10 -2.02
C LYS A 74 -17.82 -1.52 -2.84
N CYS A 75 -18.89 -1.14 -2.13
CA CYS A 75 -19.99 -0.40 -2.71
C CYS A 75 -19.98 1.05 -2.20
N THR A 76 -19.66 1.99 -3.07
CA THR A 76 -19.59 3.43 -2.73
C THR A 76 -20.80 4.15 -3.31
N HIS A 77 -21.58 4.84 -2.47
CA HIS A 77 -22.70 5.68 -2.91
C HIS A 77 -22.28 7.13 -3.01
N PHE A 78 -22.81 7.82 -4.01
CA PHE A 78 -22.60 9.23 -4.29
C PHE A 78 -23.95 9.95 -4.16
N PRO A 79 -24.22 10.57 -3.00
CA PRO A 79 -25.53 11.14 -2.70
C PRO A 79 -25.95 12.26 -3.65
N GLU A 80 -24.99 13.04 -4.16
CA GLU A 80 -25.23 14.18 -5.04
C GLU A 80 -26.03 13.82 -6.29
N ASN A 81 -25.78 12.64 -6.84
CA ASN A 81 -26.42 12.15 -8.06
C ASN A 81 -27.20 10.85 -7.85
N GLU A 82 -27.38 10.39 -6.61
CA GLU A 82 -28.01 9.11 -6.24
C GLU A 82 -27.46 7.90 -7.03
N THR A 83 -26.14 7.87 -7.23
CA THR A 83 -25.46 6.78 -7.94
C THR A 83 -24.62 5.93 -6.98
N ALA A 84 -24.25 4.72 -7.41
CA ALA A 84 -23.29 3.90 -6.69
C ALA A 84 -22.27 3.31 -7.64
N ASN A 85 -21.07 3.07 -7.12
CA ASN A 85 -19.99 2.40 -7.83
C ASN A 85 -19.51 1.18 -7.05
N TYR A 86 -19.44 0.06 -7.76
CA TYR A 86 -18.81 -1.16 -7.29
C TYR A 86 -17.35 -1.18 -7.72
N THR A 87 -16.45 -1.28 -6.75
CA THR A 87 -15.01 -1.45 -7.00
C THR A 87 -14.49 -2.69 -6.29
N GLU A 88 -13.48 -3.33 -6.89
CA GLU A 88 -12.78 -4.46 -6.31
C GLU A 88 -11.28 -4.34 -6.55
N GLY A 89 -10.50 -4.97 -5.68
CA GLY A 89 -9.05 -5.01 -5.81
C GLY A 89 -8.46 -6.11 -4.96
N GLU A 90 -7.22 -6.48 -5.25
CA GLU A 90 -6.46 -7.38 -4.39
C GLU A 90 -6.32 -6.73 -3.02
N LEU A 91 -6.55 -7.51 -1.97
CA LEU A 91 -6.13 -7.17 -0.64
C LEU A 91 -4.61 -7.28 -0.67
N TYR A 92 -3.95 -6.17 -1.03
CA TYR A 92 -2.51 -6.08 -0.91
C TYR A 92 -2.14 -6.49 0.51
N GLN A 93 -1.36 -7.56 0.63
CA GLN A 93 -0.77 -8.00 1.87
C GLN A 93 0.37 -7.04 2.27
N HIS A 94 0.12 -5.72 2.22
CA HIS A 94 1.00 -4.65 2.69
C HIS A 94 0.47 -4.08 4.01
N SER A 95 0.12 -4.97 4.94
CA SER A 95 0.20 -4.66 6.37
C SER A 95 1.48 -5.20 7.00
N ALA A 96 2.46 -5.62 6.18
CA ALA A 96 3.84 -5.52 6.61
C ALA A 96 4.18 -4.03 6.43
N GLU A 97 4.31 -3.30 7.55
CA GLU A 97 5.05 -2.05 7.52
C GLU A 97 6.34 -2.28 6.73
N PRO A 98 6.81 -1.32 5.90
CA PRO A 98 8.08 -1.48 5.25
C PRO A 98 9.13 -1.85 6.30
N GLU A 99 9.77 -3.00 6.10
CA GLU A 99 10.72 -3.55 7.05
C GLU A 99 11.92 -4.11 6.30
N CYS A 100 13.09 -3.98 6.92
CA CYS A 100 14.32 -4.55 6.40
C CYS A 100 14.56 -5.91 7.07
N ARG A 101 14.86 -6.93 6.26
CA ARG A 101 15.28 -8.24 6.77
C ARG A 101 16.78 -8.43 6.59
N VAL A 102 17.52 -8.47 7.69
CA VAL A 102 18.98 -8.68 7.70
C VAL A 102 19.34 -9.75 8.74
N ASN A 103 19.98 -10.84 8.32
CA ASN A 103 20.35 -11.99 9.17
C ASN A 103 19.18 -12.51 10.02
N ASP A 104 18.03 -12.72 9.37
CA ASP A 104 16.78 -13.19 9.98
C ASP A 104 16.18 -12.29 11.08
N LYS A 105 16.71 -11.08 11.26
CA LYS A 105 16.10 -10.03 12.07
C LYS A 105 15.32 -9.05 11.20
N ARG A 106 14.20 -8.58 11.74
CA ARG A 106 13.34 -7.55 11.15
C ARG A 106 13.61 -6.20 11.81
N TYR A 107 13.63 -5.14 11.00
CA TYR A 107 13.89 -3.77 11.42
C TYR A 107 12.83 -2.86 10.78
N HIS A 108 12.27 -1.93 11.53
CA HIS A 108 11.32 -0.95 11.01
C HIS A 108 12.05 0.15 10.23
N VAL A 109 11.36 0.82 9.30
CA VAL A 109 11.91 2.02 8.64
C VAL A 109 12.37 3.03 9.68
N GLY A 110 13.60 3.51 9.51
CA GLY A 110 14.26 4.44 10.43
C GLY A 110 15.26 3.77 11.37
N ASP A 111 15.16 2.45 11.59
CA ASP A 111 16.06 1.70 12.46
C ASP A 111 17.49 1.66 11.93
N ASP A 112 18.44 1.75 12.85
CA ASP A 112 19.85 1.50 12.59
C ASP A 112 20.16 0.00 12.66
N ILE A 113 20.68 -0.54 11.56
CA ILE A 113 21.08 -1.94 11.40
C ILE A 113 22.60 -2.03 11.48
N ARG A 114 23.13 -2.78 12.45
CA ARG A 114 24.56 -3.07 12.56
C ARG A 114 24.86 -4.46 12.00
N SER A 115 25.64 -4.53 10.93
CA SER A 115 26.10 -5.79 10.35
C SER A 115 27.61 -5.72 10.10
N GLY A 116 28.39 -6.37 10.97
CA GLY A 116 29.86 -6.33 10.92
C GLY A 116 30.40 -4.90 11.04
N PHE A 117 31.07 -4.42 9.99
CA PHE A 117 31.68 -3.08 9.90
C PHE A 117 30.75 -2.01 9.33
N PHE A 118 29.52 -2.38 8.96
CA PHE A 118 28.54 -1.49 8.35
C PHE A 118 27.50 -1.05 9.37
N LEU A 119 27.29 0.27 9.45
CA LEU A 119 26.06 0.87 9.97
C LEU A 119 25.16 1.14 8.78
N MET A 120 23.98 0.54 8.77
CA MET A 120 22.97 0.74 7.75
C MET A 120 21.71 1.32 8.39
N LYS A 121 20.88 1.97 7.59
CA LYS A 121 19.59 2.51 8.02
C LYS A 121 18.49 1.88 7.19
N CYS A 122 17.46 1.39 7.85
CA CYS A 122 16.30 0.85 7.16
C CYS A 122 15.48 1.97 6.53
N GLU A 123 15.14 1.81 5.26
CA GLU A 123 14.33 2.69 4.42
C GLU A 123 13.17 1.89 3.80
N GLU A 124 12.20 2.57 3.22
CA GLU A 124 10.98 1.93 2.68
C GLU A 124 11.25 0.86 1.62
N ASN A 125 12.36 0.99 0.89
CA ASN A 125 12.74 0.12 -0.22
C ASN A 125 13.97 -0.77 0.08
N GLY A 126 14.36 -0.93 1.35
CA GLY A 126 15.55 -1.70 1.76
C GLY A 126 16.43 -0.94 2.73
N TYR A 127 17.74 -1.21 2.76
CA TYR A 127 18.66 -0.51 3.66
C TYR A 127 19.68 0.34 2.91
N LYS A 128 20.04 1.48 3.49
CA LYS A 128 21.11 2.36 3.03
C LYS A 128 22.31 2.26 3.97
N ILE A 129 23.52 2.11 3.43
CA ILE A 129 24.75 2.15 4.23
C ILE A 129 25.00 3.60 4.68
N VAL A 130 25.04 3.85 5.98
CA VAL A 130 25.28 5.16 6.61
C VAL A 130 26.76 5.34 6.92
N VAL A 131 27.42 4.30 7.43
CA VAL A 131 28.86 4.31 7.70
C VAL A 131 29.45 2.96 7.31
N SER A 132 30.42 2.99 6.42
CA SER A 132 31.33 1.87 6.13
C SER A 132 32.69 2.11 6.79
N LYS A 133 33.26 1.06 7.38
CA LYS A 133 34.69 1.03 7.72
C LYS A 133 35.40 0.09 6.76
N CYS A 134 36.60 0.45 6.37
CA CYS A 134 37.49 -0.42 5.60
C CYS A 134 38.45 -1.14 6.53
N SER A 135 38.89 -2.35 6.17
CA SER A 135 39.89 -3.09 6.92
C SER A 135 41.08 -3.43 6.02
N ARG A 136 42.29 -3.17 6.49
CA ARG A 136 43.53 -3.56 5.81
C ARG A 136 44.63 -3.82 6.82
N ASP A 137 45.33 -4.94 6.65
CA ASP A 137 46.47 -5.35 7.50
C ASP A 137 46.13 -5.33 9.01
N GLY A 138 44.89 -5.73 9.34
CA GLY A 138 44.38 -5.75 10.72
C GLY A 138 44.00 -4.39 11.30
N ARG A 139 44.07 -3.30 10.52
CA ARG A 139 43.66 -1.95 10.93
C ARG A 139 42.34 -1.57 10.27
N SER A 140 41.50 -0.82 11.00
CA SER A 140 40.24 -0.29 10.50
C SER A 140 40.33 1.20 10.21
N TYR A 141 39.77 1.62 9.09
CA TYR A 141 39.76 2.99 8.59
C TYR A 141 38.31 3.46 8.44
N LYS A 142 38.01 4.69 8.82
CA LYS A 142 36.69 5.30 8.64
C LYS A 142 36.46 5.68 7.17
N GLU A 143 35.21 5.81 6.76
CA GLU A 143 34.87 6.36 5.44
C GLU A 143 35.57 7.70 5.18
N GLY A 144 36.18 7.85 4.00
CA GLY A 144 36.99 9.00 3.60
C GLY A 144 38.37 9.09 4.25
N GLU A 145 38.71 8.17 5.15
CA GLU A 145 40.02 8.16 5.80
C GLU A 145 41.11 7.79 4.79
N ARG A 146 42.12 8.66 4.70
CA ARG A 146 43.29 8.48 3.83
C ARG A 146 44.48 8.01 4.64
N PHE A 147 45.17 7.01 4.12
CA PHE A 147 46.36 6.48 4.77
C PHE A 147 47.40 6.04 3.75
N LYS A 148 48.65 5.92 4.20
CA LYS A 148 49.77 5.48 3.38
C LYS A 148 50.26 4.13 3.89
N ALA A 149 50.55 3.23 2.95
CA ALA A 149 51.26 2.00 3.25
C ALA A 149 52.20 1.70 2.08
N ASN A 150 53.49 1.50 2.38
CA ASN A 150 54.57 1.43 1.40
C ASN A 150 54.61 2.68 0.50
N HIS A 151 54.70 2.48 -0.82
CA HIS A 151 54.75 3.55 -1.82
C HIS A 151 53.37 3.97 -2.33
N LEU A 152 52.28 3.55 -1.69
CA LEU A 152 50.90 3.78 -2.15
C LEU A 152 50.10 4.60 -1.13
N ASN A 153 49.29 5.51 -1.66
CA ASN A 153 48.25 6.23 -0.94
C ASN A 153 46.93 5.47 -1.13
N TYR A 154 46.18 5.36 -0.04
CA TYR A 154 44.90 4.69 -0.01
C TYR A 154 43.83 5.63 0.55
N GLU A 155 42.58 5.38 0.16
CA GLU A 155 41.40 6.00 0.75
C GLU A 155 40.35 4.92 1.02
N CYS A 156 39.69 5.02 2.16
CA CYS A 156 38.54 4.16 2.46
C CYS A 156 37.28 4.74 1.81
N THR A 157 36.74 4.05 0.81
CA THR A 157 35.54 4.46 0.08
C THR A 157 34.55 3.30 -0.01
N ARG A 158 33.32 3.52 0.46
CA ARG A 158 32.22 2.55 0.45
C ARG A 158 32.59 1.18 1.03
N GLY A 159 33.44 1.17 2.05
CA GLY A 159 33.92 -0.06 2.71
C GLY A 159 35.04 -0.80 1.98
N LEU A 160 35.56 -0.24 0.89
CA LEU A 160 36.73 -0.75 0.16
C LEU A 160 37.92 0.18 0.35
N VAL A 161 39.12 -0.41 0.41
CA VAL A 161 40.37 0.37 0.38
C VAL A 161 40.77 0.55 -1.08
N GLU A 162 40.58 1.77 -1.61
CA GLU A 162 40.98 2.13 -2.96
C GLU A 162 42.38 2.76 -2.98
N VAL A 163 43.18 2.45 -4.00
CA VAL A 163 44.49 3.09 -4.22
C VAL A 163 44.25 4.45 -4.89
N THR A 164 44.66 5.54 -4.23
CA THR A 164 44.47 6.91 -4.73
C THR A 164 45.72 7.50 -5.37
N GLY A 165 46.87 6.84 -5.24
CA GLY A 165 48.09 7.24 -5.95
C GLY A 165 49.36 6.63 -5.35
N MET A 166 50.51 7.03 -5.88
CA MET A 166 51.82 6.66 -5.33
C MET A 166 52.37 7.79 -4.45
N SER A 167 53.03 7.46 -3.35
CA SER A 167 53.78 8.43 -2.55
C SER A 167 55.16 8.57 -3.17
N ALA A 168 55.44 9.72 -3.80
CA ALA A 168 56.77 10.07 -4.27
C ALA A 168 57.70 10.25 -3.06
N THR A 169 58.36 9.18 -2.66
CA THR A 169 59.55 9.24 -1.82
C THR A 169 60.61 8.39 -2.51
N VAL A 170 60.99 8.84 -3.71
CA VAL A 170 62.26 8.44 -4.31
C VAL A 170 63.33 9.20 -3.53
N PHE A 171 63.89 8.53 -2.53
CA PHE A 171 65.24 8.85 -2.06
C PHE A 171 66.19 8.54 -3.22
N LEU A 172 66.50 9.54 -4.04
CA LEU A 172 67.76 9.58 -4.77
C LEU A 172 68.84 9.94 -3.75
N LEU A 173 69.24 8.95 -2.95
CA LEU A 173 70.61 8.84 -2.45
C LEU A 173 71.25 7.71 -3.25
N LEU A 174 72.49 7.95 -3.70
CA LEU A 174 73.39 7.11 -4.53
C LEU A 174 73.36 7.43 -6.04
N ASN A 175 73.87 8.60 -6.44
CA ASN A 175 75.28 8.82 -6.80
C ASN A 175 75.46 10.23 -7.39
#